data_AF-L0WJ02-F1
#
_entry.id   AF-L0WJ02-F1
#
_cell.length_a   1.000
_cell.length_b   1.000
_cell.length_c   1.000
_cell.angle_alpha   90.00
_cell.angle_beta   90.00
_cell.angle_gamma   90.00
#
_symmetry.space_group_name_H-M   'P 1'
#
loop_
_entity.id
_entity.type
_entity.pdbx_description
1 polymer ?
#
loop_
_entity_poly.entity_id
_entity_poly.type
_entity_poly.pdbx_seq_one_letter_code
_entity_poly.pdbx_strand_id
1 'polypeptide(L)'
;MDEQKKARVKLLEDLADWRFDRYLTMQLLPWFYLILVMAATLLTIIIVVSFFQVSMLAGITALLAAPFGLLVAVAVVRAALEYLVMAHRIMNIIERMDALPDQVSGVSTRVEGISDHVDHLVERVERMEGTLTLLRPLLESTNLPKRLINSLRGKPENGKPGE
;
A
#
# COMPACT_ATOMS: atom_id res chain seq x y z
N MET A 1 19.93 -18.25 46.74
CA MET A 1 20.56 -18.66 45.47
C MET A 1 19.53 -19.00 44.39
N ASP A 2 18.26 -19.24 44.78
CA ASP A 2 17.18 -19.67 43.88
C ASP A 2 16.52 -18.54 43.07
N GLU A 3 16.48 -17.32 43.59
CA GLU A 3 15.96 -16.12 42.90
C GLU A 3 16.73 -15.80 41.60
N GLN A 4 18.07 -15.83 41.66
CA GLN A 4 18.95 -15.65 40.50
C GLN A 4 18.74 -16.73 39.44
N LYS A 5 18.47 -17.97 39.88
CA LYS A 5 18.25 -19.11 38.99
C LYS A 5 16.89 -18.99 38.29
N LYS A 6 15.84 -18.60 39.02
CA LYS A 6 14.52 -18.29 38.46
C LYS A 6 14.55 -17.11 37.50
N ALA A 7 15.27 -16.04 37.85
CA ALA A 7 15.44 -14.89 36.97
C ALA A 7 16.14 -15.30 35.67
N ARG A 8 17.20 -16.13 35.74
CA ARG A 8 17.89 -16.64 34.55
C ARG A 8 17.02 -17.55 33.69
N VAL A 9 16.26 -18.45 34.30
CA VAL A 9 15.34 -19.33 33.56
C VAL A 9 14.23 -18.51 32.90
N LYS A 10 13.67 -17.53 33.60
CA LYS A 10 12.63 -16.65 33.06
C LYS A 10 13.15 -15.75 31.93
N LEU A 11 14.39 -15.26 32.05
CA LEU A 11 15.06 -14.54 30.95
C LEU A 11 15.34 -15.45 29.76
N LEU A 12 15.76 -16.70 29.98
CA LEU A 12 15.96 -17.66 28.91
C LEU A 12 14.63 -18.08 28.24
N GLU A 13 13.54 -18.09 28.99
CA GLU A 13 12.19 -18.38 28.50
C GLU A 13 11.60 -17.19 27.71
N ASP A 14 11.84 -15.95 28.15
CA ASP A 14 11.52 -14.72 27.40
C ASP A 14 12.35 -14.59 26.11
N LEU A 15 13.63 -14.98 26.14
CA LEU A 15 14.48 -15.01 24.94
C LEU A 15 14.13 -16.17 23.99
N ALA A 16 13.50 -17.22 24.51
CA ALA A 16 13.03 -18.38 23.74
C ALA A 16 11.56 -18.24 23.30
N ASP A 17 10.92 -17.08 23.54
CA ASP A 17 9.61 -16.77 22.98
C ASP A 17 9.76 -16.51 21.47
N TRP A 18 9.79 -17.61 20.72
CA TRP A 18 9.92 -17.68 19.26
C TRP A 18 8.69 -17.11 18.55
N ARG A 19 7.66 -16.71 19.30
CA ARG A 19 6.35 -16.33 18.78
C ARG A 19 6.26 -14.82 18.58
N PHE A 20 7.20 -14.27 17.80
CA PHE A 20 7.27 -12.87 17.32
C PHE A 20 5.89 -12.30 16.87
N ASP A 21 5.00 -11.99 17.81
CA ASP A 21 3.58 -11.61 17.63
C ASP A 21 3.43 -10.18 17.08
N ARG A 22 4.56 -9.55 16.75
CA ARG A 22 4.63 -8.19 16.25
C ARG A 22 5.67 -8.12 15.14
N TYR A 23 5.20 -8.27 13.91
CA TYR A 23 5.78 -7.78 12.66
C TYR A 23 7.14 -7.08 12.83
N LEU A 24 8.17 -7.92 12.78
CA LEU A 24 9.60 -7.59 12.84
C LEU A 24 10.11 -6.94 11.54
N THR A 25 9.24 -6.38 10.71
CA THR A 25 9.30 -6.68 9.27
C THR A 25 10.14 -5.73 8.42
N MET A 26 10.74 -4.67 8.97
CA MET A 26 11.66 -3.83 8.18
C MET A 26 12.88 -3.34 8.94
N GLN A 27 12.76 -3.11 10.26
CA GLN A 27 13.83 -2.51 11.06
C GLN A 27 14.80 -3.53 11.66
N LEU A 28 14.39 -4.80 11.77
CA LEU A 28 15.22 -5.88 12.32
C LEU A 28 15.95 -6.69 11.24
N LEU A 29 15.69 -6.41 9.96
CA LEU A 29 16.43 -6.97 8.84
C LEU A 29 17.95 -6.74 8.89
N PRO A 30 18.47 -5.52 9.16
CA PRO A 30 19.91 -5.30 9.24
C PRO A 30 20.55 -6.03 10.44
N TRP A 31 19.87 -6.08 11.58
CA TRP A 31 20.35 -6.79 12.77
C TRP A 31 20.37 -8.31 12.55
N PHE A 32 19.33 -8.85 11.92
CA PHE A 32 19.25 -10.25 11.55
C PHE A 32 20.35 -10.63 10.54
N TYR A 33 20.59 -9.78 9.53
CA TYR A 33 21.71 -9.95 8.60
C TYR A 33 23.07 -10.03 9.33
N LEU A 34 23.34 -9.09 10.25
CA LEU A 34 24.58 -9.08 11.01
C LEU A 34 24.74 -10.35 11.85
N ILE A 35 23.69 -10.79 12.54
CA ILE A 35 23.70 -12.04 13.33
C ILE A 35 23.98 -13.25 12.44
N LEU A 36 23.35 -13.32 11.27
CA LEU A 36 23.47 -14.47 10.37
C LEU A 36 24.84 -14.52 9.68
N VAL A 37 25.42 -13.37 9.33
CA VAL A 37 26.80 -13.27 8.84
C VAL A 37 27.82 -13.62 9.94
N MET A 38 27.58 -13.17 11.17
CA MET A 38 28.40 -13.56 12.33
C MET A 38 28.34 -15.07 12.56
N ALA A 39 27.15 -15.67 12.50
CA ALA A 39 26.97 -17.11 12.60
C ALA A 39 27.67 -17.87 11.47
N ALA A 40 27.57 -17.41 10.22
CA ALA A 40 28.24 -18.00 9.07
C ALA A 40 29.78 -17.94 9.19
N THR A 41 30.30 -16.82 9.71
CA THR A 41 31.72 -16.64 10.00
C THR A 41 32.19 -17.61 11.08
N LEU A 42 31.44 -17.69 12.19
CA LEU A 42 31.73 -18.59 13.30
C LEU A 42 31.68 -20.06 12.87
N LEU A 43 30.69 -20.43 12.06
CA LEU A 43 30.57 -21.77 11.48
C LEU A 43 31.78 -22.10 10.60
N THR A 44 32.23 -21.16 9.78
CA THR A 44 33.42 -21.33 8.93
C THR A 44 34.67 -21.57 9.79
N ILE A 45 34.85 -20.81 10.88
CA ILE A 45 35.95 -21.02 11.83
C ILE A 45 35.86 -22.41 12.47
N ILE A 46 34.68 -22.81 12.94
CA ILE A 46 34.46 -24.14 13.54
C ILE A 46 34.83 -25.25 12.56
N ILE A 47 34.40 -25.13 11.30
CA ILE A 47 34.75 -26.10 10.25
C ILE A 47 36.26 -26.16 10.09
N VAL A 48 36.95 -25.03 9.91
CA VAL A 48 38.42 -25.01 9.74
C VAL A 48 39.14 -25.64 10.93
N VAL A 49 38.76 -25.28 12.16
CA VAL A 49 39.33 -25.86 13.39
C VAL A 49 39.11 -27.37 13.46
N SER A 50 37.93 -27.84 13.05
CA SER A 50 37.60 -29.26 13.02
C SER A 50 38.52 -30.03 12.06
N PHE A 51 38.88 -29.43 10.91
CA PHE A 51 39.83 -30.03 9.96
C PHE A 51 41.25 -30.13 10.53
N PHE A 52 41.68 -29.17 11.36
CA PHE A 52 42.97 -29.24 12.07
C PHE A 52 43.03 -30.39 13.07
N GLN A 53 41.91 -30.79 13.67
CA GLN A 53 41.87 -31.93 14.59
C GLN A 53 42.09 -33.28 13.89
N VAL A 54 41.79 -33.35 12.59
CA VAL A 54 41.97 -34.58 11.79
C VAL A 54 43.38 -34.67 11.21
N SER A 55 43.90 -33.58 10.63
CA SER A 55 45.23 -33.57 10.01
C SER A 55 45.74 -32.15 9.78
N MET A 56 47.05 -31.94 9.99
CA MET A 56 47.72 -30.65 9.78
C MET A 56 47.59 -30.15 8.33
N LEU A 57 47.77 -31.04 7.34
CA LEU A 57 47.66 -30.69 5.92
C LEU A 57 46.21 -30.36 5.52
N ALA A 58 45.25 -31.07 6.08
CA ALA A 58 43.82 -30.83 5.84
C ALA A 58 43.38 -29.48 6.42
N GLY A 59 43.93 -29.07 7.57
CA GLY A 59 43.70 -27.75 8.14
C GLY A 59 44.23 -26.62 7.26
N ILE A 60 45.43 -26.77 6.68
CA ILE A 60 46.03 -25.75 5.79
C ILE A 60 45.21 -25.59 4.50
N THR A 61 44.80 -26.69 3.88
CA THR A 61 43.97 -26.62 2.67
C THR A 61 42.59 -26.03 2.96
N ALA A 62 41.98 -26.39 4.10
CA ALA A 62 40.71 -25.81 4.55
C ALA A 62 40.85 -24.31 4.86
N LEU A 63 41.95 -23.86 5.48
CA LEU A 63 42.21 -22.45 5.75
C LEU A 63 42.36 -21.63 4.46
N LEU A 64 42.99 -22.21 3.43
CA LEU A 64 43.13 -21.58 2.13
C LEU A 64 41.79 -21.51 1.37
N ALA A 65 40.91 -22.49 1.57
CA ALA A 65 39.56 -22.53 1.01
C ALA A 65 38.53 -21.71 1.82
N ALA A 66 38.80 -21.45 3.10
CA ALA A 66 37.92 -20.74 4.04
C ALA A 66 37.41 -19.38 3.51
N PRO A 67 38.24 -18.47 2.95
CA PRO A 67 37.72 -17.20 2.44
C PRO A 67 36.70 -17.41 1.30
N PHE A 68 36.91 -18.41 0.45
CA PHE A 68 35.94 -18.73 -0.61
C PHE A 68 34.65 -19.31 -0.02
N GLY A 69 34.74 -20.22 0.94
CA GLY A 69 33.58 -20.76 1.64
C GLY A 69 32.77 -19.68 2.37
N LEU A 70 33.44 -18.73 3.02
CA LEU A 70 32.79 -17.60 3.68
C LEU A 70 32.07 -16.68 2.69
N LEU A 71 32.69 -16.37 1.54
CA LEU A 71 32.04 -15.57 0.50
C LEU A 71 30.77 -16.25 -0.02
N VAL A 72 30.82 -17.56 -0.28
CA VAL A 72 29.65 -18.33 -0.69
C VAL A 72 28.57 -18.31 0.39
N ALA A 73 28.94 -18.55 1.65
CA ALA A 73 27.99 -18.50 2.77
C ALA A 73 27.33 -17.13 2.86
N VAL A 74 28.10 -16.04 2.86
CA VAL A 74 27.57 -14.66 2.90
C VAL A 74 26.68 -14.36 1.69
N ALA A 75 27.04 -14.84 0.50
CA ALA A 75 26.23 -14.69 -0.71
C ALA A 75 24.88 -15.42 -0.60
N VAL A 76 24.88 -16.65 -0.07
CA VAL A 76 23.65 -17.42 0.18
C VAL A 76 22.78 -16.72 1.21
N VAL A 77 23.36 -16.24 2.31
CA VAL A 77 22.66 -15.47 3.34
C VAL A 77 22.02 -14.23 2.72
N ARG A 78 22.78 -13.48 1.93
CA ARG A 78 22.26 -12.30 1.22
C ARG A 78 21.09 -12.66 0.31
N ALA A 79 21.23 -13.69 -0.51
CA ALA A 79 20.18 -14.13 -1.44
C ALA A 79 18.91 -14.60 -0.70
N ALA A 80 19.08 -15.34 0.39
CA ALA A 80 17.96 -15.81 1.21
C ALA A 80 17.18 -14.64 1.84
N LEU A 81 17.88 -13.62 2.34
CA LEU A 81 17.24 -12.43 2.88
C LEU A 81 16.56 -11.59 1.81
N GLU A 82 17.21 -11.40 0.66
CA GLU A 82 16.62 -10.66 -0.46
C GLU A 82 15.33 -11.33 -0.94
N TYR A 83 15.32 -12.66 -1.03
CA TYR A 83 14.14 -13.45 -1.34
C TYR A 83 13.03 -13.28 -0.29
N LEU A 84 13.37 -13.35 1.00
CA LEU A 84 12.40 -13.19 2.10
C LEU A 84 11.77 -11.78 2.08
N VAL A 85 12.57 -10.73 1.85
CA VAL A 85 12.07 -9.36 1.67
C VAL A 85 11.13 -9.25 0.49
N MET A 86 11.50 -9.84 -0.65
CA MET A 86 10.68 -9.79 -1.84
C MET A 86 9.35 -10.51 -1.60
N ALA A 87 9.37 -11.68 -0.96
CA ALA A 87 8.17 -12.42 -0.59
C ALA A 87 7.25 -11.60 0.32
N HIS A 88 7.82 -10.95 1.35
CA HIS A 88 7.03 -10.08 2.24
C HIS A 88 6.45 -8.87 1.49
N ARG A 89 7.23 -8.24 0.61
CA ARG A 89 6.77 -7.12 -0.21
C ARG A 89 5.63 -7.53 -1.13
N ILE A 90 5.73 -8.70 -1.77
CA ILE A 90 4.66 -9.26 -2.62
C ILE A 90 3.40 -9.52 -1.79
N MET A 91 3.53 -10.10 -0.60
CA MET A 91 2.39 -10.35 0.28
C MET A 91 1.65 -9.06 0.66
N ASN A 92 2.38 -8.00 1.02
CA ASN A 92 1.78 -6.69 1.31
C ASN A 92 1.11 -6.04 0.07
N ILE A 93 1.60 -6.33 -1.15
CA ILE A 93 0.97 -5.85 -2.38
C ILE A 93 -0.33 -6.62 -2.65
N ILE A 94 -0.30 -7.95 -2.47
CA ILE A 94 -1.48 -8.81 -2.65
C ILE A 94 -2.58 -8.41 -1.67
N GLU A 95 -2.26 -8.19 -0.40
CA GLU A 95 -3.23 -7.76 0.61
C GLU A 95 -3.88 -6.40 0.26
N ARG A 96 -3.12 -5.49 -0.37
CA ARG A 96 -3.68 -4.24 -0.91
C ARG A 96 -4.53 -4.45 -2.17
N MET A 97 -4.22 -5.48 -2.97
CA MET A 97 -5.04 -5.89 -4.12
C MET A 97 -6.34 -6.56 -3.70
N ASP A 98 -6.36 -7.28 -2.59
CA ASP A 98 -7.60 -7.84 -2.03
C ASP A 98 -8.52 -6.75 -1.44
N ALA A 99 -7.96 -5.62 -1.02
CA ALA A 99 -8.73 -4.43 -0.59
C ALA A 99 -9.18 -3.50 -1.74
N LEU A 100 -8.72 -3.73 -2.97
CA LEU A 100 -9.16 -2.98 -4.15
C LEU A 100 -10.61 -3.29 -4.58
N PRO A 101 -11.09 -4.54 -4.65
CA PRO A 101 -12.48 -4.82 -5.04
C PRO A 101 -13.51 -4.20 -4.09
N ASP A 102 -13.21 -4.06 -2.80
CA ASP A 102 -14.08 -3.37 -1.84
C ASP A 102 -14.18 -1.86 -2.08
N GLN A 103 -13.13 -1.24 -2.60
CA GLN A 103 -13.19 0.16 -3.01
C GLN A 103 -13.92 0.33 -4.34
N VAL A 104 -13.77 -0.62 -5.26
CA VAL A 104 -14.46 -0.61 -6.56
C VAL A 104 -15.95 -0.89 -6.37
N SER A 105 -16.34 -1.76 -5.43
CA SER A 105 -17.74 -2.00 -5.08
C SER A 105 -18.39 -0.75 -4.46
N GLY A 106 -17.68 -0.05 -3.56
CA GLY A 106 -18.14 1.23 -3.01
C GLY A 106 -18.31 2.33 -4.07
N VAL A 107 -17.46 2.37 -5.10
CA VAL A 107 -17.63 3.26 -6.26
C VAL A 107 -18.84 2.86 -7.09
N SER A 108 -19.05 1.57 -7.33
CA SER A 108 -20.21 1.06 -8.08
C SER A 108 -21.52 1.47 -7.41
N THR A 109 -21.66 1.30 -6.10
CA THR A 109 -22.86 1.73 -5.35
C THR A 109 -23.08 3.24 -5.43
N ARG A 110 -22.00 4.03 -5.42
CA ARG A 110 -22.11 5.49 -5.56
C ARG A 110 -22.52 5.91 -6.97
N VAL A 111 -22.02 5.22 -8.00
CA VAL A 111 -22.41 5.44 -9.41
C VAL A 111 -23.88 5.06 -9.62
N GLU A 112 -24.33 3.96 -8.99
CA GLU A 112 -25.73 3.52 -9.04
C GLU A 112 -26.66 4.56 -8.39
N GLY A 113 -26.28 5.12 -7.23
CA GLY A 113 -27.01 6.23 -6.62
C GLY A 113 -27.00 7.54 -7.42
N ILE A 114 -25.95 7.81 -8.22
CA ILE A 114 -25.93 8.96 -9.14
C ILE A 114 -26.86 8.71 -10.31
N SER A 115 -26.90 7.50 -10.86
CA SER A 115 -27.79 7.13 -11.96
C SER A 115 -29.25 7.32 -11.56
N ASP A 116 -29.62 6.84 -10.37
CA ASP A 116 -30.97 7.02 -9.81
C ASP A 116 -31.32 8.51 -9.63
N HIS A 117 -30.35 9.32 -9.22
CA HIS A 117 -30.54 10.77 -9.12
C HIS A 117 -30.72 11.45 -10.48
N VAL A 118 -30.01 10.97 -11.51
CA VAL A 118 -30.15 11.46 -12.89
C VAL A 118 -31.52 11.09 -13.46
N ASP A 119 -31.99 9.87 -13.23
CA ASP A 119 -33.32 9.44 -13.68
C ASP A 119 -34.42 10.29 -13.05
N HIS A 120 -34.32 10.58 -11.75
CA HIS A 120 -35.23 11.51 -11.07
C HIS A 120 -35.15 12.96 -11.57
N LEU A 121 -34.00 13.40 -12.07
CA LEU A 121 -33.86 14.72 -12.70
C LEU A 121 -34.51 14.74 -14.08
N VAL A 122 -34.30 13.69 -14.88
CA VAL A 122 -34.93 13.52 -16.20
C VAL A 122 -36.45 13.54 -16.07
N GLU A 123 -37.01 12.77 -15.14
CA GLU A 123 -38.45 12.74 -14.89
C GLU A 123 -38.99 14.11 -14.45
N ARG A 124 -38.19 14.88 -13.70
CA ARG A 124 -38.56 16.24 -13.27
C ARG A 124 -38.57 17.20 -14.44
N VAL A 125 -37.59 17.12 -15.32
CA VAL A 125 -37.48 17.94 -16.54
C VAL A 125 -38.62 17.60 -17.50
N GLU A 126 -38.93 16.33 -17.71
CA GLU A 126 -40.03 15.88 -18.56
C GLU A 126 -41.39 16.35 -18.01
N ARG A 127 -41.58 16.31 -16.69
CA ARG A 127 -42.75 16.88 -16.02
C ARG A 127 -42.83 18.40 -16.21
N MET A 128 -41.70 19.12 -16.14
CA MET A 128 -41.66 20.56 -16.44
C MET A 128 -42.01 20.85 -17.90
N GLU A 129 -41.49 20.07 -18.84
CA GLU A 129 -41.79 20.20 -20.27
C GLU A 129 -43.26 19.92 -20.58
N GLY A 130 -43.85 18.89 -19.95
CA GLY A 130 -45.29 18.63 -20.01
C GLY A 130 -46.10 19.81 -19.46
N THR A 131 -45.70 20.37 -18.32
CA THR A 131 -46.36 21.53 -17.71
C THR A 131 -46.25 22.77 -18.62
N LEU A 132 -45.09 22.99 -19.24
CA LEU A 132 -44.87 24.08 -20.19
C LEU A 132 -45.70 23.90 -21.47
N THR A 133 -45.90 22.67 -21.92
CA THR A 133 -46.75 22.35 -23.08
C THR A 133 -48.22 22.64 -22.79
N LEU A 134 -48.68 22.39 -21.56
CA LEU A 134 -50.03 22.76 -21.12
C LEU A 134 -50.19 24.27 -20.89
N LEU A 135 -49.12 24.96 -20.49
CA LEU A 135 -49.09 26.42 -20.35
C LEU A 135 -48.97 27.14 -21.69
N ARG A 136 -48.50 26.47 -22.75
CA ARG A 136 -48.38 27.03 -24.10
C ARG A 136 -49.67 27.68 -24.62
N PRO A 137 -50.85 27.04 -24.59
CA PRO A 137 -52.10 27.70 -25.01
C PRO A 137 -52.49 28.88 -24.11
N LEU A 138 -52.15 28.87 -22.82
CA LEU A 138 -52.39 30.00 -21.91
C LEU A 138 -51.47 31.18 -22.22
N LEU A 139 -50.20 30.91 -22.50
CA LEU A 139 -49.22 31.89 -23.00
C LEU A 139 -49.57 32.43 -24.38
N GLU A 140 -50.21 31.63 -25.23
CA GLU A 140 -50.66 32.04 -26.56
C GLU A 140 -51.95 32.86 -26.50
N SER A 141 -52.83 32.58 -25.53
CA SER A 141 -54.02 33.39 -25.24
C SER A 141 -53.70 34.74 -24.57
N THR A 142 -52.56 34.80 -23.87
CA THR A 142 -52.07 36.04 -23.27
C THR A 142 -51.16 36.71 -24.27
N ASN A 143 -51.69 37.68 -25.02
CA ASN A 143 -50.96 38.45 -26.03
C ASN A 143 -49.85 39.29 -25.35
N LEU A 144 -48.78 38.63 -24.87
CA LEU A 144 -47.69 39.19 -24.07
C LEU A 144 -47.15 40.38 -24.85
N PRO A 145 -47.35 41.62 -24.37
CA PRO A 145 -47.05 42.79 -25.18
C PRO A 145 -45.55 42.79 -25.43
N LYS A 146 -45.15 42.71 -26.71
CA LYS A 146 -43.74 42.69 -27.16
C LYS A 146 -42.88 43.80 -26.54
N ARG A 147 -43.52 44.86 -26.02
CA ARG A 147 -42.91 45.96 -25.27
C ARG A 147 -42.27 45.52 -23.95
N LEU A 148 -42.85 44.56 -23.22
CA LEU A 148 -42.28 44.03 -21.97
C LEU A 148 -41.05 43.16 -22.22
N ILE A 149 -41.10 42.29 -23.23
CA ILE A 149 -39.95 41.45 -23.62
C ILE A 149 -38.80 42.32 -24.14
N ASN A 150 -39.10 43.38 -24.91
CA ASN A 150 -38.08 44.34 -25.34
C ASN A 150 -37.51 45.17 -24.18
N SER A 151 -38.28 45.43 -23.11
CA SER A 151 -37.76 46.14 -21.93
C SER A 151 -36.73 45.32 -21.15
N LEU A 152 -36.84 43.99 -21.15
CA LEU A 152 -35.84 43.09 -20.56
C LEU A 152 -34.62 42.87 -21.47
N ARG A 153 -34.80 43.09 -22.78
CA ARG A 153 -33.77 42.87 -23.80
C ARG A 153 -32.97 44.13 -24.18
N GLY A 154 -33.43 45.32 -23.78
CA GLY A 154 -32.86 46.59 -24.20
C GLY A 154 -32.15 47.35 -23.07
N LYS A 155 -30.90 47.00 -22.77
CA LYS A 155 -29.93 47.95 -22.20
C LYS A 155 -28.60 47.84 -22.94
N PRO A 156 -28.39 48.56 -24.05
CA PRO A 156 -27.04 48.84 -24.52
C PRO A 156 -26.44 49.91 -23.60
N GLU A 157 -25.36 49.55 -22.90
CA GLU A 157 -24.48 50.52 -22.26
C GLU A 157 -23.87 51.42 -23.35
N ASN A 158 -24.35 52.65 -23.44
CA ASN A 158 -23.70 53.68 -24.25
C ASN A 158 -22.50 54.21 -23.47
N GLY A 159 -21.31 53.82 -23.91
CA GLY A 159 -20.07 54.52 -23.58
C GLY A 159 -20.12 55.96 -24.08
N LYS A 160 -19.71 56.90 -23.21
CA LYS A 160 -19.66 58.34 -23.49
C LYS A 160 -18.64 58.68 -24.60
N PRO A 161 -18.93 59.63 -25.50
CA PRO A 161 -17.92 60.32 -26.27
C PRO A 161 -17.36 61.54 -25.49
N GLY A 162 -16.16 61.95 -25.88
CA GLY A 162 -15.23 62.81 -25.16
C GLY A 162 -15.74 64.12 -24.54
N GLU A 163 -15.11 64.46 -23.42
CA GLU A 163 -14.42 65.73 -23.19
C GLU A 163 -13.07 65.44 -22.52
#